data_AF-A0A523T5Y0-F1
#
_entry.id   AF-A0A523T5Y0-F1
#
_cell.length_a   1.000
_cell.length_b   1.000
_cell.length_c   1.000
_cell.angle_alpha   90.00
_cell.angle_beta   90.00
_cell.angle_gamma   90.00
#
_symmetry.space_group_name_H-M   'P 1'
#
loop_
_entity.id
_entity.type
_entity.pdbx_description
1 polymer ?
#
loop_
_entity_poly.entity_id
_entity_poly.type
_entity_poly.pdbx_seq_one_letter_code
_entity_poly.pdbx_strand_id
1 'polypeptide(L)'
;MKIAVRMLSIATIILWLVILFFSVTAVFSVMNLGVNIGEVQMLPFSKGITFSLPFSITNNGYYEIADLNLTTRVTDPNGTVLDLTETFVPSIPPGTNVNVTHTIPIDIESFLSMDHVPLMLNDSYFNVEIFAGLNFARAVPVQISTNTTIPWGAPLAQFSIGNISVSPHNSTHSEATIPVSFENHAILDIAGTLKLEVYNDSQELITSGLTTISVPSHHSYADSISVYVKQQDVLKLTSNGNLHMIFETPMFTLDWWEHYG
;
A
#
# COMPACT_ATOMS: atom_id res chain seq x y z
N MET A 1 -68.85 14.43 5.62
CA MET A 1 -68.10 13.20 5.96
C MET A 1 -67.98 12.18 4.81
N LYS A 2 -69.06 11.79 4.11
CA LYS A 2 -69.01 10.75 3.05
C LYS A 2 -68.10 11.08 1.86
N ILE A 3 -68.03 12.35 1.45
CA ILE A 3 -67.18 12.80 0.32
C ILE A 3 -65.69 12.71 0.70
N ALA A 4 -65.33 13.14 1.91
CA ALA A 4 -63.96 13.09 2.40
C ALA A 4 -63.43 11.65 2.47
N VAL A 5 -64.23 10.71 2.98
CA VAL A 5 -63.87 9.28 3.04
C VAL A 5 -63.71 8.68 1.62
N ARG A 6 -64.56 9.08 0.68
CA ARG A 6 -64.48 8.61 -0.71
C ARG A 6 -63.25 9.17 -1.44
N MET A 7 -62.91 10.44 -1.23
CA MET A 7 -61.68 11.03 -1.76
C MET A 7 -60.43 10.40 -1.15
N LEU A 8 -60.46 10.10 0.14
CA LEU A 8 -59.35 9.40 0.81
C LEU A 8 -59.12 8.02 0.19
N SER A 9 -60.19 7.25 -0.04
CA SER A 9 -60.09 5.93 -0.68
C SER A 9 -59.51 6.00 -2.10
N ILE A 10 -59.94 6.97 -2.92
CA ILE A 10 -59.39 7.18 -4.27
C ILE A 10 -57.92 7.56 -4.21
N ALA A 11 -57.55 8.49 -3.32
CA ALA A 11 -56.16 8.89 -3.12
C ALA A 11 -55.27 7.72 -2.70
N THR A 12 -55.77 6.85 -1.81
CA THR A 12 -55.06 5.63 -1.40
C THR A 12 -54.84 4.69 -2.59
N ILE A 13 -55.84 4.48 -3.44
CA ILE A 13 -55.70 3.62 -4.63
C ILE A 13 -54.66 4.19 -5.61
N ILE A 14 -54.71 5.50 -5.88
CA ILE A 14 -53.74 6.17 -6.77
C ILE A 14 -52.33 6.05 -6.20
N LEU A 15 -52.16 6.29 -4.90
CA LEU A 15 -50.87 6.16 -4.21
C LEU A 15 -50.29 4.74 -4.37
N TRP A 16 -51.10 3.70 -4.14
CA TRP A 16 -50.66 2.31 -4.31
C TRP A 16 -50.27 1.98 -5.75
N LEU A 17 -50.99 2.50 -6.74
CA LEU A 17 -50.63 2.33 -8.16
C LEU A 17 -49.29 2.99 -8.48
N VAL A 18 -49.05 4.21 -7.98
CA VAL A 18 -47.78 4.92 -8.16
C VAL A 18 -46.63 4.17 -7.50
N ILE A 19 -46.83 3.68 -6.27
CA ILE A 19 -45.82 2.88 -5.55
C ILE A 19 -45.51 1.59 -6.32
N LEU A 20 -46.53 0.85 -6.75
CA LEU A 20 -46.33 -0.39 -7.51
C LEU A 20 -45.59 -0.12 -8.82
N PHE A 21 -45.98 0.92 -9.56
CA PHE A 21 -45.31 1.32 -10.79
C PHE A 21 -43.85 1.67 -10.53
N PHE A 22 -43.57 2.52 -9.53
CA PHE A 22 -42.21 2.90 -9.14
C PHE A 22 -41.38 1.68 -8.72
N SER A 23 -41.94 0.75 -7.95
CA SER A 23 -41.23 -0.46 -7.53
C SER A 23 -40.84 -1.33 -8.73
N VAL A 24 -41.76 -1.54 -9.68
CA VAL A 24 -41.49 -2.33 -10.89
C VAL A 24 -40.41 -1.68 -11.75
N THR A 25 -40.50 -0.37 -12.00
CA THR A 25 -39.51 0.36 -12.80
C THR A 25 -38.16 0.47 -12.08
N ALA A 26 -38.14 0.59 -10.75
CA ALA A 26 -36.91 0.64 -9.96
C ALA A 26 -36.17 -0.70 -10.00
N VAL A 27 -36.88 -1.82 -9.79
CA VAL A 27 -36.29 -3.17 -9.90
C VAL A 27 -35.77 -3.40 -11.32
N PHE A 28 -36.55 -3.06 -12.35
CA PHE A 28 -36.10 -3.15 -13.74
C PHE A 28 -34.83 -2.34 -13.98
N SER A 29 -34.75 -1.13 -13.44
CA SER A 29 -33.60 -0.26 -13.63
C SER A 29 -32.34 -0.83 -12.97
N VAL A 30 -32.45 -1.36 -11.74
CA VAL A 30 -31.34 -2.02 -11.03
C VAL A 30 -30.87 -3.26 -11.77
N MET A 31 -31.79 -4.08 -12.30
CA MET A 31 -31.44 -5.27 -13.11
C MET A 31 -30.72 -4.92 -14.41
N ASN A 32 -30.87 -3.69 -14.92
CA ASN A 32 -30.21 -3.20 -16.12
C ASN A 32 -28.99 -2.32 -15.82
N LEU A 33 -28.49 -2.33 -14.59
CA LEU A 33 -27.19 -1.75 -14.26
C LEU A 33 -26.08 -2.72 -14.68
N GLY A 34 -25.21 -2.26 -15.57
CA GLY A 34 -23.97 -2.95 -15.89
C GLY A 34 -22.85 -2.41 -15.02
N VAL A 35 -22.22 -3.24 -14.21
CA VAL A 35 -20.99 -2.90 -13.49
C VAL A 35 -19.86 -3.76 -14.04
N ASN A 36 -18.80 -3.12 -14.48
CA ASN A 36 -17.58 -3.80 -14.90
C ASN A 36 -16.44 -3.29 -14.04
N ILE A 37 -15.77 -4.21 -13.37
CA ILE A 37 -14.59 -3.96 -12.55
C ILE A 37 -13.41 -4.49 -13.36
N GLY A 38 -12.51 -3.59 -13.75
CA GLY A 38 -11.29 -3.96 -14.45
C GLY A 38 -10.26 -4.60 -13.50
N GLU A 39 -9.12 -4.97 -14.07
CA GLU A 39 -8.02 -5.55 -13.30
C GLU A 39 -7.35 -4.50 -12.41
N VAL A 40 -7.05 -4.88 -11.17
CA VAL A 40 -6.24 -4.06 -10.27
C VAL A 40 -4.83 -4.01 -10.82
N GLN A 41 -4.31 -2.80 -11.02
CA GLN A 41 -2.92 -2.58 -11.40
C GLN A 41 -2.16 -1.96 -10.24
N MET A 42 -0.99 -2.52 -9.94
CA MET A 42 -0.05 -1.93 -8.98
C MET A 42 1.07 -1.28 -9.81
N LEU A 43 1.21 0.03 -9.68
CA LEU A 43 2.17 0.81 -10.45
C LEU A 43 3.12 1.55 -9.49
N PRO A 44 4.44 1.53 -9.73
CA PRO A 44 5.36 2.36 -8.98
C PRO A 44 5.14 3.84 -9.33
N PHE A 45 5.28 4.72 -8.33
CA PHE A 45 5.36 6.17 -8.52
C PHE A 45 6.50 6.75 -7.68
N SER A 46 6.74 8.05 -7.79
CA SER A 46 7.95 8.71 -7.25
C SER A 46 8.23 8.52 -5.75
N LYS A 47 7.22 8.19 -4.94
CA LYS A 47 7.35 7.99 -3.48
C LYS A 47 6.80 6.66 -2.98
N GLY A 48 6.39 5.76 -3.87
CA GLY A 48 5.80 4.50 -3.44
C GLY A 48 5.06 3.76 -4.52
N ILE A 49 3.92 3.17 -4.16
CA ILE A 49 3.09 2.38 -5.06
C ILE A 49 1.68 2.95 -5.16
N THR A 50 1.09 2.87 -6.34
CA THR A 50 -0.30 3.26 -6.57
C THR A 50 -1.09 2.03 -7.00
N PHE A 51 -2.21 1.78 -6.33
CA PHE A 51 -3.20 0.82 -6.77
C PHE A 51 -4.24 1.53 -7.64
N SER A 52 -4.38 1.10 -8.88
CA SER A 52 -5.38 1.60 -9.80
C SER A 52 -6.44 0.53 -10.06
N LEU A 53 -7.68 0.83 -9.69
CA LEU A 53 -8.84 0.00 -9.95
C LEU A 53 -9.76 0.74 -10.93
N PRO A 54 -9.64 0.49 -12.24
CA PRO A 54 -10.58 1.00 -13.23
C PRO A 54 -11.92 0.27 -13.07
N PHE A 55 -13.01 1.03 -13.08
CA PHE A 55 -14.37 0.48 -13.10
C PHE A 55 -15.25 1.32 -14.02
N SER A 56 -16.26 0.67 -14.59
CA SER A 56 -17.29 1.35 -15.40
C SER A 56 -18.68 0.97 -14.95
N ILE A 57 -19.57 1.94 -14.93
CA ILE A 57 -20.98 1.76 -14.60
C ILE A 57 -21.80 2.22 -15.79
N THR A 58 -22.52 1.27 -16.38
CA THR A 58 -23.50 1.49 -17.44
C THR A 58 -24.89 1.50 -16.85
N ASN A 59 -25.58 2.62 -16.93
CA ASN A 59 -26.94 2.76 -16.44
C ASN A 59 -27.94 2.64 -17.59
N ASN A 60 -28.46 1.44 -17.87
CA ASN A 60 -29.54 1.25 -18.85
C ASN A 60 -30.94 1.30 -18.21
N GLY A 61 -31.03 1.75 -16.96
CA GLY A 61 -32.30 1.93 -16.25
C GLY A 61 -33.01 3.23 -16.58
N TYR A 62 -34.16 3.45 -15.92
CA TYR A 62 -34.97 4.67 -16.06
C TYR A 62 -34.59 5.79 -15.08
N TYR A 63 -33.83 5.46 -14.04
CA TYR A 63 -33.49 6.38 -12.96
C TYR A 63 -31.99 6.65 -12.90
N GLU A 64 -31.62 7.85 -12.46
CA GLU A 64 -30.21 8.19 -12.22
C GLU A 64 -29.65 7.46 -10.99
N ILE A 65 -28.33 7.22 -11.02
CA ILE A 65 -27.55 6.89 -9.83
C ILE A 65 -26.87 8.18 -9.41
N ALA A 66 -27.21 8.69 -8.23
CA ALA A 66 -26.62 9.91 -7.68
C ALA A 66 -25.61 9.57 -6.58
N ASP A 67 -24.65 10.47 -6.39
CA ASP A 67 -23.76 10.51 -5.23
C ASP A 67 -23.04 9.19 -4.94
N LEU A 68 -22.51 8.54 -6.00
CA LEU A 68 -21.68 7.36 -5.81
C LEU A 68 -20.38 7.79 -5.14
N ASN A 69 -20.15 7.29 -3.94
CA ASN A 69 -18.91 7.46 -3.19
C ASN A 69 -18.28 6.09 -2.96
N LEU A 70 -17.03 5.93 -3.39
CA LEU A 70 -16.21 4.76 -3.15
C LEU A 70 -15.08 5.14 -2.20
N THR A 71 -15.15 4.65 -0.97
CA THR A 71 -14.12 4.83 0.05
C THR A 71 -13.35 3.52 0.20
N THR A 72 -12.03 3.56 0.07
CA THR A 72 -11.16 2.43 0.33
C THR A 72 -10.22 2.75 1.49
N ARG A 73 -10.17 1.84 2.45
CA ARG A 73 -9.28 1.90 3.61
C ARG A 73 -8.27 0.78 3.50
N VAL A 74 -6.99 1.14 3.49
CA VAL A 74 -5.89 0.17 3.45
C VAL A 74 -5.21 0.14 4.81
N THR A 75 -5.04 -1.06 5.35
CA THR A 75 -4.35 -1.28 6.62
C THR A 75 -3.26 -2.32 6.50
N ASP A 76 -2.26 -2.23 7.38
CA ASP A 76 -1.26 -3.27 7.57
C ASP A 76 -1.89 -4.52 8.23
N PRO A 77 -1.15 -5.64 8.37
CA PRO A 77 -1.64 -6.82 9.08
C PRO A 77 -2.02 -6.57 10.54
N ASN A 78 -1.47 -5.53 11.16
CA ASN A 78 -1.74 -5.17 12.56
C ASN A 78 -2.98 -4.27 12.71
N GLY A 79 -3.58 -3.83 11.61
CA GLY A 79 -4.77 -2.97 11.58
C GLY A 79 -4.47 -1.46 11.58
N THR A 80 -3.21 -1.07 11.48
CA THR A 80 -2.79 0.34 11.34
C THR A 80 -3.18 0.85 9.96
N VAL A 81 -3.78 2.03 9.90
CA VAL A 81 -4.24 2.63 8.64
C VAL A 81 -3.05 3.23 7.89
N LEU A 82 -2.81 2.71 6.69
CA LEU A 82 -1.78 3.21 5.77
C LEU A 82 -2.36 4.29 4.86
N ASP A 83 -3.58 4.09 4.37
CA ASP A 83 -4.26 5.07 3.52
C ASP A 83 -5.80 5.01 3.65
N LEU A 84 -6.44 6.14 3.35
CA LEU A 84 -7.89 6.27 3.22
C LEU A 84 -8.19 7.16 2.01
N THR A 85 -8.62 6.53 0.91
CA THR A 85 -8.89 7.20 -0.36
C THR A 85 -10.38 7.18 -0.68
N GLU A 86 -10.89 8.29 -1.20
CA GLU A 86 -12.26 8.41 -1.69
C GLU A 86 -12.32 8.74 -3.18
N THR A 87 -13.35 8.24 -3.86
CA THR A 87 -13.66 8.59 -5.24
C THR A 87 -15.14 8.83 -5.38
N PHE A 88 -15.47 10.04 -5.83
CA PHE A 88 -16.85 10.53 -5.89
C PHE A 88 -17.31 10.75 -7.33
N VAL A 89 -18.47 10.21 -7.67
CA VAL A 89 -19.16 10.41 -8.95
C VAL A 89 -20.55 11.01 -8.65
N PRO A 90 -20.79 12.27 -9.02
CA PRO A 90 -21.98 13.00 -8.58
C PRO A 90 -23.29 12.48 -9.18
N SER A 91 -23.28 12.08 -10.45
CA SER A 91 -24.47 11.53 -11.12
C SER A 91 -24.08 10.68 -12.33
N ILE A 92 -24.81 9.58 -12.51
CA ILE A 92 -24.77 8.69 -13.66
C ILE A 92 -26.19 8.64 -14.27
N PRO A 93 -26.46 9.48 -15.29
CA PRO A 93 -27.79 9.58 -15.88
C PRO A 93 -28.25 8.29 -16.58
N PRO A 94 -29.56 8.12 -16.81
CA PRO A 94 -30.10 7.05 -17.64
C PRO A 94 -29.49 7.02 -19.05
N GLY A 95 -29.19 5.81 -19.55
CA GLY A 95 -28.62 5.56 -20.87
C GLY A 95 -27.14 5.92 -21.01
N THR A 96 -26.43 6.18 -19.91
CA THR A 96 -25.01 6.59 -19.94
C THR A 96 -24.09 5.49 -19.43
N ASN A 97 -22.83 5.57 -19.86
CA ASN A 97 -21.73 4.78 -19.31
C ASN A 97 -20.66 5.75 -18.77
N VAL A 98 -20.25 5.52 -17.53
CA VAL A 98 -19.24 6.32 -16.83
C VAL A 98 -18.06 5.40 -16.50
N ASN A 99 -16.86 5.78 -16.96
CA ASN A 99 -15.62 5.09 -16.69
C ASN A 99 -14.79 5.91 -15.69
N VAL A 100 -14.41 5.29 -14.58
CA VAL A 100 -13.70 5.94 -13.48
C VAL A 100 -12.55 5.03 -13.06
N THR A 101 -11.46 5.63 -12.57
CA THR A 101 -10.35 4.89 -11.98
C THR A 101 -10.21 5.31 -10.53
N HIS A 102 -10.44 4.37 -9.62
CA HIS A 102 -10.14 4.56 -8.21
C HIS A 102 -8.63 4.36 -8.01
N THR A 103 -7.96 5.36 -7.45
CA THR A 103 -6.50 5.40 -7.38
C THR A 103 -6.07 5.57 -5.93
N ILE A 104 -5.45 4.55 -5.35
CA ILE A 104 -5.05 4.49 -3.95
C ILE A 104 -3.52 4.63 -3.89
N PRO A 105 -2.98 5.80 -3.52
CA PRO A 105 -1.56 5.97 -3.33
C PRO A 105 -1.14 5.39 -1.97
N ILE A 106 -0.06 4.61 -1.95
CA ILE A 106 0.62 4.23 -0.71
C ILE A 106 2.04 4.78 -0.76
N ASP A 107 2.32 5.69 0.17
CA ASP A 107 3.62 6.30 0.36
C ASP A 107 4.52 5.37 1.19
N ILE A 108 5.69 5.01 0.66
CA ILE A 108 6.62 4.12 1.37
C ILE A 108 7.27 4.85 2.57
N GLU A 109 7.32 6.18 2.59
CA GLU A 109 7.77 6.92 3.78
C GLU A 109 6.89 6.60 5.00
N SER A 110 5.61 6.25 4.78
CA SER A 110 4.73 5.83 5.88
C SER A 110 5.17 4.53 6.56
N PHE A 111 5.99 3.71 5.88
CA PHE A 111 6.50 2.44 6.42
C PHE A 111 7.76 2.61 7.28
N LEU A 112 8.30 3.84 7.37
CA LEU A 112 9.54 4.13 8.08
C LEU A 112 9.35 4.26 9.59
N SER A 113 8.11 4.23 10.09
CA SER A 113 7.91 4.11 11.53
C SER A 113 8.40 2.74 11.99
N MET A 114 8.94 2.68 13.21
CA MET A 114 9.52 1.46 13.79
C MET A 114 8.54 0.28 13.80
N ASP A 115 7.23 0.57 13.81
CA ASP A 115 6.14 -0.39 13.75
C ASP A 115 5.95 -1.03 12.35
N HIS A 116 6.51 -0.44 11.30
CA HIS A 116 6.32 -0.82 9.90
C HIS A 116 7.60 -1.23 9.17
N VAL A 117 8.78 -1.11 9.79
CA VAL A 117 10.06 -1.66 9.28
C VAL A 117 9.94 -3.13 8.84
N PRO A 118 9.16 -4.02 9.50
CA PRO A 118 8.96 -5.38 9.00
C PRO A 118 8.38 -5.47 7.58
N LEU A 119 7.61 -4.47 7.10
CA LEU A 119 7.14 -4.43 5.71
C LEU A 119 8.29 -4.23 4.71
N MET A 120 9.42 -3.67 5.15
CA MET A 120 10.59 -3.49 4.30
C MET A 120 11.46 -4.75 4.23
N LEU A 121 11.42 -5.60 5.26
CA LEU A 121 12.30 -6.74 5.45
C LEU A 121 11.62 -8.10 5.22
N ASN A 122 10.29 -8.17 5.32
CA ASN A 122 9.51 -9.40 5.21
C ASN A 122 8.28 -9.22 4.32
N ASP A 123 8.02 -10.23 3.48
CA ASP A 123 6.79 -10.30 2.69
C ASP A 123 5.57 -10.33 3.59
N SER A 124 4.49 -9.70 3.12
CA SER A 124 3.30 -9.46 3.91
C SER A 124 2.07 -9.27 3.00
N TYR A 125 1.00 -8.72 3.56
CA TYR A 125 -0.21 -8.35 2.84
C TYR A 125 -0.83 -7.09 3.44
N PHE A 126 -1.51 -6.32 2.59
CA PHE A 126 -2.37 -5.23 3.02
C PHE A 126 -3.81 -5.71 3.11
N ASN A 127 -4.50 -5.35 4.19
CA ASN A 127 -5.93 -5.53 4.29
C ASN A 127 -6.62 -4.33 3.63
N VAL A 128 -7.60 -4.59 2.77
CA VAL A 128 -8.30 -3.56 2.02
C VAL A 128 -9.79 -3.69 2.30
N GLU A 129 -10.36 -2.65 2.89
CA GLU A 129 -11.79 -2.51 3.10
C GLU A 129 -12.34 -1.51 2.08
N ILE A 130 -13.32 -1.94 1.29
CA ILE A 130 -13.95 -1.11 0.25
C ILE A 130 -15.40 -0.87 0.65
N PHE A 131 -15.79 0.39 0.72
CA PHE A 131 -17.14 0.85 1.01
C PHE A 131 -17.66 1.64 -0.19
N ALA A 132 -18.77 1.21 -0.78
CA ALA A 132 -19.44 1.95 -1.84
C ALA A 132 -20.82 2.38 -1.36
N GLY A 133 -21.10 3.68 -1.40
CA GLY A 133 -22.41 4.27 -1.12
C GLY A 133 -22.95 4.97 -2.35
N LEU A 134 -24.25 4.89 -2.59
CA LEU A 134 -24.93 5.63 -3.67
C LEU A 134 -26.39 5.92 -3.34
N ASN A 135 -26.98 6.87 -4.05
CA ASN A 135 -28.41 7.19 -4.01
C ASN A 135 -29.08 6.79 -5.33
N PHE A 136 -29.84 5.70 -5.33
CA PHE A 136 -30.62 5.29 -6.49
C PHE A 136 -31.89 6.13 -6.61
N ALA A 137 -32.14 6.71 -7.79
CA ALA A 137 -33.28 7.58 -8.08
C ALA A 137 -33.42 8.78 -7.09
N ARG A 138 -32.33 9.18 -6.42
CA ARG A 138 -32.31 10.14 -5.29
C ARG A 138 -33.26 9.80 -4.13
N ALA A 139 -33.77 8.58 -4.07
CA ALA A 139 -34.79 8.17 -3.11
C ALA A 139 -34.36 6.98 -2.26
N VAL A 140 -33.52 6.09 -2.82
CA VAL A 140 -33.12 4.84 -2.18
C VAL A 140 -31.61 4.84 -1.96
N PRO A 141 -31.14 5.11 -0.73
CA PRO A 141 -29.72 4.96 -0.41
C PRO A 141 -29.34 3.48 -0.41
N VAL A 142 -28.22 3.15 -1.06
CA VAL A 142 -27.64 1.81 -1.10
C VAL A 142 -26.20 1.90 -0.63
N GLN A 143 -25.82 0.96 0.23
CA GLN A 143 -24.44 0.82 0.69
C GLN A 143 -24.02 -0.63 0.55
N ILE A 144 -22.82 -0.85 0.04
CA ILE A 144 -22.17 -2.14 -0.05
C ILE A 144 -20.78 -2.02 0.56
N SER A 145 -20.33 -3.08 1.22
CA SER A 145 -18.96 -3.17 1.69
C SER A 145 -18.40 -4.55 1.39
N THR A 146 -17.11 -4.59 1.11
CA THR A 146 -16.37 -5.82 0.90
C THR A 146 -14.95 -5.64 1.43
N ASN A 147 -14.28 -6.75 1.69
CA ASN A 147 -12.89 -6.76 2.08
C ASN A 147 -12.08 -7.72 1.19
N THR A 148 -10.81 -7.42 1.04
CA THR A 148 -9.85 -8.26 0.33
C THR A 148 -8.46 -8.04 0.91
N THR A 149 -7.51 -8.84 0.47
CA THR A 149 -6.10 -8.71 0.81
C THR A 149 -5.27 -8.55 -0.45
N ILE A 150 -4.29 -7.66 -0.41
CA ILE A 150 -3.32 -7.46 -1.49
C ILE A 150 -1.95 -7.94 -1.02
N PRO A 151 -1.27 -8.85 -1.73
CA PRO A 151 0.08 -9.28 -1.34
C PRO A 151 1.08 -8.13 -1.50
N TRP A 152 2.00 -8.03 -0.54
CA TRP A 152 3.11 -7.09 -0.53
C TRP A 152 4.43 -7.85 -0.48
N GLY A 153 5.32 -7.55 -1.43
CA GLY A 153 6.68 -8.10 -1.46
C GLY A 153 7.64 -7.11 -0.83
N ALA A 154 8.45 -7.56 0.13
CA ALA A 154 9.42 -6.72 0.81
C ALA A 154 10.58 -6.32 -0.14
N PRO A 155 11.01 -5.05 -0.16
CA PRO A 155 12.13 -4.62 -0.99
C PRO A 155 13.50 -5.14 -0.53
N LEU A 156 13.64 -5.50 0.75
CA LEU A 156 14.84 -6.05 1.36
C LEU A 156 14.53 -7.42 2.01
N ALA A 157 13.78 -8.27 1.30
CA ALA A 157 13.36 -9.57 1.80
C ALA A 157 14.57 -10.46 2.13
N GLN A 158 14.46 -11.26 3.20
CA GLN A 158 15.52 -12.19 3.62
C GLN A 158 16.88 -11.49 3.83
N PHE A 159 16.85 -10.26 4.32
CA PHE A 159 18.06 -9.52 4.62
C PHE A 159 18.98 -10.33 5.55
N SER A 160 20.24 -10.48 5.17
CA SER A 160 21.21 -11.26 5.92
C SER A 160 22.61 -10.65 5.85
N ILE A 161 23.34 -10.80 6.94
CA ILE A 161 24.73 -10.38 7.08
C ILE A 161 25.58 -11.62 7.26
N GLY A 162 26.62 -11.75 6.43
CA GLY A 162 27.58 -12.83 6.51
C GLY A 162 28.67 -12.59 7.55
N ASN A 163 29.61 -13.53 7.65
CA ASN A 163 30.72 -13.41 8.58
C ASN A 163 31.66 -12.25 8.18
N ILE A 164 31.89 -11.35 9.13
CA ILE A 164 32.84 -10.25 8.97
C ILE A 164 34.25 -10.81 8.87
N SER A 165 34.98 -10.42 7.83
CA SER A 165 36.39 -10.75 7.65
C SER A 165 37.23 -9.48 7.74
N VAL A 166 38.36 -9.53 8.45
CA VAL A 166 39.27 -8.40 8.60
C VAL A 166 40.61 -8.75 7.98
N SER A 167 41.10 -7.91 7.10
CA SER A 167 42.41 -8.07 6.46
C SER A 167 43.23 -6.77 6.54
N PRO A 168 44.57 -6.84 6.59
CA PRO A 168 45.40 -5.64 6.52
C PRO A 168 45.23 -4.97 5.15
N HIS A 169 44.88 -3.68 5.13
CA HIS A 169 44.74 -2.92 3.89
C HIS A 169 45.99 -2.09 3.58
N ASN A 170 46.51 -1.37 4.58
CA ASN A 170 47.77 -0.63 4.48
C ASN A 170 48.43 -0.50 5.88
N SER A 171 49.54 0.24 5.98
CA SER A 171 50.28 0.39 7.25
C SER A 171 49.50 1.10 8.36
N THR A 172 48.39 1.76 8.04
CA THR A 172 47.60 2.58 8.98
C THR A 172 46.15 2.13 9.13
N HIS A 173 45.64 1.25 8.26
CA HIS A 173 44.27 0.80 8.21
C HIS A 173 44.16 -0.70 7.90
N SER A 174 43.19 -1.35 8.53
CA SER A 174 42.67 -2.66 8.16
C SER A 174 41.33 -2.49 7.44
N GLU A 175 41.04 -3.38 6.50
CA GLU A 175 39.76 -3.45 5.80
C GLU A 175 38.94 -4.57 6.42
N ALA A 176 37.73 -4.24 6.88
CA ALA A 176 36.73 -5.21 7.25
C ALA A 176 35.71 -5.34 6.12
N THR A 177 35.56 -6.55 5.61
CA THR A 177 34.65 -6.90 4.52
C THR A 177 33.45 -7.63 5.12
N ILE A 178 32.26 -7.06 4.92
CA ILE A 178 31.00 -7.50 5.52
C ILE A 178 30.07 -7.94 4.39
N PRO A 179 29.89 -9.25 4.16
CA PRO A 179 28.97 -9.75 3.15
C PRO A 179 27.53 -9.39 3.52
N VAL A 180 26.76 -8.89 2.56
CA VAL A 180 25.35 -8.52 2.71
C VAL A 180 24.57 -9.10 1.53
N SER A 181 23.43 -9.74 1.82
CA SER A 181 22.51 -10.22 0.80
C SER A 181 21.06 -10.04 1.19
N PHE A 182 20.21 -9.84 0.18
CA PHE A 182 18.75 -9.76 0.29
C PHE A 182 18.09 -10.01 -1.08
N GLU A 183 16.77 -10.15 -1.09
CA GLU A 183 15.95 -10.29 -2.30
C GLU A 183 14.97 -9.12 -2.40
N ASN A 184 14.89 -8.48 -3.57
CA ASN A 184 13.89 -7.45 -3.81
C ASN A 184 12.61 -8.11 -4.33
N HIS A 185 11.65 -8.37 -3.44
CA HIS A 185 10.34 -8.93 -3.83
C HIS A 185 9.32 -7.85 -4.22
N ALA A 186 9.66 -6.58 -4.04
CA ALA A 186 8.78 -5.47 -4.39
C ALA A 186 8.64 -5.32 -5.90
N ILE A 187 7.53 -4.72 -6.34
CA ILE A 187 7.25 -4.41 -7.75
C ILE A 187 8.09 -3.24 -8.32
N LEU A 188 8.99 -2.69 -7.51
CA LEU A 188 9.74 -1.48 -7.80
C LEU A 188 11.24 -1.73 -7.66
N ASP A 189 12.01 -1.03 -8.48
CA ASP A 189 13.46 -1.06 -8.42
C ASP A 189 13.94 -0.31 -7.18
N ILE A 190 14.92 -0.88 -6.49
CA ILE A 190 15.52 -0.27 -5.31
C ILE A 190 16.91 0.23 -5.69
N ALA A 191 17.11 1.54 -5.56
CA ALA A 191 18.41 2.16 -5.77
C ALA A 191 18.68 3.20 -4.69
N GLY A 192 19.88 3.18 -4.12
CA GLY A 192 20.23 4.05 -3.02
C GLY A 192 21.67 3.88 -2.53
N THR A 193 21.98 4.59 -1.46
CA THR A 193 23.26 4.46 -0.74
C THR A 193 23.00 3.82 0.60
N LEU A 194 23.65 2.70 0.87
CA LEU A 194 23.66 2.06 2.17
C LEU A 194 24.89 2.53 2.94
N LYS A 195 24.65 3.18 4.08
CA LYS A 195 25.65 3.47 5.09
C LYS A 195 25.59 2.40 6.16
N LEU A 196 26.76 1.85 6.45
CA LEU A 196 26.97 0.85 7.48
C LEU A 196 27.83 1.45 8.58
N GLU A 197 27.38 1.40 9.82
CA GLU A 197 28.12 1.81 11.01
C GLU A 197 28.35 0.59 11.91
N VAL A 198 29.62 0.34 12.26
CA VAL A 198 30.02 -0.84 13.04
C VAL A 198 30.27 -0.42 14.49
N TYR A 199 29.55 -1.03 15.42
CA TYR A 199 29.65 -0.81 16.85
C TYR A 199 30.17 -2.06 17.58
N ASN A 200 31.05 -1.87 18.56
CA ASN A 200 31.49 -2.95 19.43
C ASN A 200 30.42 -3.35 20.45
N ASP A 201 30.73 -4.38 21.26
CA ASP A 201 29.92 -4.86 22.38
C ASP A 201 29.57 -3.77 23.42
N SER A 202 30.39 -2.73 23.51
CA SER A 202 30.26 -1.59 24.41
C SER A 202 29.51 -0.41 23.80
N GLN A 203 28.90 -0.58 22.61
CA GLN A 203 28.20 0.47 21.83
C GLN A 203 29.10 1.65 21.42
N GLU A 204 30.40 1.45 21.32
CA GLU A 204 31.33 2.42 20.74
C GLU A 204 31.38 2.24 19.21
N LEU A 205 31.19 3.34 18.47
CA LEU A 205 31.35 3.37 17.02
C LEU A 205 32.82 3.16 16.65
N ILE A 206 33.11 2.09 15.91
CA ILE A 206 34.47 1.72 15.48
C ILE A 206 34.78 2.34 14.12
N THR A 207 33.88 2.12 13.15
CA THR A 207 34.05 2.56 11.76
C THR A 207 32.71 2.67 11.05
N SER A 208 32.74 3.29 9.86
CA SER A 208 31.60 3.32 8.96
C SER A 208 32.05 3.20 7.51
N GLY A 209 31.17 2.73 6.64
CA GLY A 209 31.38 2.72 5.20
C GLY A 209 30.09 2.99 4.44
N LEU A 210 30.25 3.20 3.14
CA LEU A 210 29.17 3.51 2.22
C LEU A 210 29.27 2.56 1.03
N THR A 211 28.14 2.04 0.58
CA THR A 211 28.03 1.33 -0.69
C THR A 211 26.79 1.79 -1.45
N THR A 212 26.84 1.70 -2.77
CA THR A 212 25.68 1.98 -3.62
C THR A 212 24.98 0.68 -3.98
N ILE A 213 23.69 0.62 -3.75
CA ILE A 213 22.85 -0.54 -4.06
C ILE A 213 21.95 -0.17 -5.24
N SER A 214 21.83 -1.06 -6.22
CA SER A 214 20.86 -0.96 -7.30
C SER A 214 20.37 -2.36 -7.65
N VAL A 215 19.12 -2.65 -7.35
CA VAL A 215 18.51 -3.98 -7.45
C VAL A 215 17.16 -3.84 -8.14
N PRO A 216 17.02 -4.36 -9.36
CA PRO A 216 15.73 -4.35 -10.04
C PRO A 216 14.67 -5.13 -9.26
N SER A 217 13.40 -4.83 -9.54
CA SER A 217 12.26 -5.58 -9.02
C SER A 217 12.42 -7.09 -9.28
N HIS A 218 12.12 -7.92 -8.29
CA HIS A 218 12.19 -9.39 -8.34
C HIS A 218 13.59 -9.97 -8.57
N HIS A 219 14.65 -9.25 -8.17
CA HIS A 219 16.04 -9.72 -8.25
C HIS A 219 16.70 -9.80 -6.87
N SER A 220 17.72 -10.64 -6.76
CA SER A 220 18.54 -10.74 -5.55
C SER A 220 19.78 -9.85 -5.62
N TYR A 221 20.26 -9.48 -4.45
CA TYR A 221 21.50 -8.77 -4.24
C TYR A 221 22.39 -9.56 -3.30
N ALA A 222 23.66 -9.71 -3.67
CA ALA A 222 24.68 -10.29 -2.82
C ALA A 222 26.01 -9.62 -3.16
N ASP A 223 26.55 -8.85 -2.22
CA ASP A 223 27.86 -8.22 -2.34
C ASP A 223 28.49 -8.04 -0.96
N SER A 224 29.68 -7.47 -0.88
CA SER A 224 30.35 -7.16 0.37
C SER A 224 30.59 -5.68 0.53
N ILE A 225 30.36 -5.19 1.76
CA ILE A 225 30.61 -3.80 2.14
C ILE A 225 32.00 -3.75 2.78
N SER A 226 32.89 -2.97 2.18
CA SER A 226 34.21 -2.69 2.76
C SER A 226 34.15 -1.47 3.67
N VAL A 227 34.57 -1.64 4.92
CA VAL A 227 34.76 -0.57 5.89
C VAL A 227 36.23 -0.52 6.32
N TYR A 228 36.76 0.68 6.54
CA TYR A 228 38.18 0.87 6.86
C TYR A 228 38.35 1.25 8.33
N VAL A 229 39.10 0.45 9.07
CA VAL A 229 39.36 0.63 10.49
C VAL A 229 40.80 1.08 10.67
N LYS A 230 41.04 2.13 11.47
CA LYS A 230 42.40 2.56 11.81
C LYS A 230 43.10 1.46 12.59
N GLN A 231 44.39 1.23 12.34
CA GLN A 231 45.16 0.14 12.96
C GLN A 231 45.10 0.13 14.49
N GLN A 232 45.04 1.32 15.12
CA GLN A 232 44.92 1.50 16.57
C GLN A 232 43.55 1.07 17.13
N ASP A 233 42.51 1.09 16.30
CA ASP A 233 41.11 0.80 16.67
C ASP A 233 40.70 -0.63 16.27
N VAL A 234 41.56 -1.39 15.59
CA VAL A 234 41.30 -2.79 15.20
C VAL A 234 41.04 -3.68 16.41
N LEU A 235 41.71 -3.42 17.54
CA LEU A 235 41.50 -4.17 18.79
C LEU A 235 40.13 -3.91 19.42
N LYS A 236 39.42 -2.86 19.00
CA LYS A 236 38.05 -2.58 19.44
C LYS A 236 37.02 -3.39 18.65
N LEU A 237 37.42 -4.02 17.54
CA LEU A 237 36.54 -4.85 16.73
C LEU A 237 36.37 -6.21 17.42
N THR A 238 35.29 -6.31 18.18
CA THR A 238 34.92 -7.49 18.96
C THR A 238 34.30 -8.57 18.07
N SER A 239 34.32 -9.82 18.53
CA SER A 239 33.72 -10.95 17.82
C SER A 239 32.20 -10.86 17.72
N ASN A 240 31.57 -10.07 18.60
CA ASN A 240 30.16 -9.74 18.58
C ASN A 240 29.96 -8.23 18.70
N GLY A 241 28.84 -7.72 18.24
CA GLY A 241 28.54 -6.29 18.29
C GLY A 241 27.25 -5.96 17.54
N ASN A 242 27.07 -4.68 17.21
CA ASN A 242 25.90 -4.23 16.47
C ASN A 242 26.30 -3.49 15.20
N LEU A 243 25.51 -3.68 14.15
CA LEU A 243 25.58 -2.94 12.90
C LEU A 243 24.37 -2.03 12.84
N HIS A 244 24.61 -0.76 12.57
CA HIS A 244 23.56 0.20 12.29
C HIS A 244 23.55 0.47 10.78
N MET A 245 22.44 0.11 10.16
CA MET A 245 22.22 0.16 8.73
C MET A 245 21.36 1.38 8.44
N ILE A 246 21.81 2.26 7.56
CA ILE A 246 21.05 3.43 7.11
C ILE A 246 21.03 3.41 5.59
N PHE A 247 19.87 3.11 5.02
CA PHE A 247 19.67 3.02 3.58
C PHE A 247 18.89 4.21 3.06
N GLU A 248 19.59 5.05 2.30
CA GLU A 248 19.05 6.28 1.71
C GLU A 248 18.71 6.05 0.24
N THR A 249 17.43 6.17 -0.11
CA THR A 249 16.94 6.10 -1.48
C THR A 249 16.29 7.42 -1.87
N PRO A 250 16.02 7.67 -3.18
CA PRO A 250 15.20 8.81 -3.59
C PRO A 250 13.76 8.77 -3.06
N MET A 251 13.26 7.61 -2.64
CA MET A 251 11.88 7.40 -2.21
C MET A 251 11.70 7.45 -0.69
N PHE A 252 12.70 7.02 0.07
CA PHE A 252 12.64 6.86 1.52
C PHE A 252 14.03 6.71 2.14
N THR A 253 14.14 6.95 3.45
CA THR A 253 15.33 6.63 4.26
C THR A 253 14.96 5.62 5.33
N LEU A 254 15.57 4.43 5.30
CA LEU A 254 15.33 3.35 6.25
C LEU A 254 16.55 3.14 7.15
N ASP A 255 16.36 3.15 8.46
CA ASP A 255 17.39 2.75 9.42
C ASP A 255 16.95 1.56 10.28
N TRP A 256 17.87 0.64 10.53
CA TRP A 256 17.65 -0.52 11.41
C TRP A 256 18.95 -1.04 12.00
N TRP A 257 18.82 -1.88 13.03
CA TRP A 257 19.93 -2.46 13.76
C TRP A 257 20.00 -3.97 13.53
N GLU A 258 21.20 -4.47 13.32
CA GLU A 258 21.49 -5.89 13.16
C GLU A 258 22.58 -6.32 14.14
N HIS A 259 22.42 -7.52 14.71
CA HIS A 259 23.44 -8.10 15.56
C HIS A 259 24.40 -8.95 14.73
N TYR A 260 25.69 -8.88 15.03
CA TYR A 260 26.68 -9.78 14.44
C TYR A 260 27.46 -10.49 15.55
N GLY A 261 27.87 -11.73 15.31
CA GLY A 261 28.66 -12.56 16.24
C GLY A 261 27.91 -13.76 16.79
#